data_AF-A0A0F9MA07-F1
#
_entry.id   AF-A0A0F9MA07-F1
#
_cell.length_a   1.000
_cell.length_b   1.000
_cell.length_c   1.000
_cell.angle_alpha   90.00
_cell.angle_beta   90.00
_cell.angle_gamma   90.00
#
_symmetry.space_group_name_H-M   'P 1'
#
loop_
_entity.id
_entity.type
_entity.pdbx_description
1 polymer ?
#
loop_
_entity_poly.entity_id
_entity_poly.type
_entity_poly.pdbx_seq_one_letter_code
_entity_poly.pdbx_strand_id
1 'polypeptide(L)'
;MSNVKSFDISAWQGRPPADWFKALAADGHKLGVVQLWGSGPGTGSGQGPNPDARYQLGQTVAAGMAIAGYIVIPPDTTVKTDQLIGAGQVAAGPFARDLKFIAADIESNILIHPASPGQRLSNALADIRRAGIPAIIYTSRSKWPKSMGANSTAFNRVPLWDASYLMASGMFGGWGSFAPILLDSNFTMYGGWSRRAMWQLAGTVEAVPNFPNKADLNLVDFTRLGITETLPEEVDMPDSRVDGILVRLGKLEAQAHDPHVGPAPAPKTKPKARTRFGKLTAADGHASGFAQRHGLSLVQLQELNPNGPRSRPNNRTWDGNWSLVYPGDEFRVA
;
A
#
# COMPACT_ATOMS: atom_id res chain seq x y z
N MET A 1 13.37 2.53 -29.58
CA MET A 1 13.42 2.43 -28.10
C MET A 1 12.98 1.03 -27.75
N SER A 2 13.79 0.25 -27.05
CA SER A 2 13.51 -1.17 -26.78
C SER A 2 12.66 -1.30 -25.52
N ASN A 3 11.47 -1.88 -25.66
CA ASN A 3 10.72 -2.36 -24.50
C ASN A 3 11.55 -3.45 -23.82
N VAL A 4 11.64 -3.42 -22.49
CA VAL A 4 12.37 -4.44 -21.72
C VAL A 4 11.40 -5.36 -21.01
N LYS A 5 11.81 -6.62 -20.83
CA LYS A 5 11.06 -7.58 -20.02
C LYS A 5 11.20 -7.20 -18.55
N SER A 6 10.11 -7.28 -17.80
CA SER A 6 10.12 -7.23 -16.34
C SER A 6 9.19 -8.28 -15.77
N PHE A 7 9.35 -8.55 -14.48
CA PHE A 7 8.46 -9.45 -13.75
C PHE A 7 7.98 -8.76 -12.49
N ASP A 8 6.86 -9.22 -11.95
CA ASP A 8 6.44 -8.87 -10.61
C ASP A 8 6.07 -10.09 -9.78
N ILE A 9 6.35 -9.99 -8.48
CA ILE A 9 6.08 -11.03 -7.48
C ILE A 9 5.62 -10.41 -6.17
N SER A 10 4.99 -11.25 -5.35
CA SER A 10 4.40 -10.89 -4.07
C SER A 10 4.88 -11.79 -2.93
N ALA A 11 4.32 -11.60 -1.75
CA ALA A 11 4.51 -12.52 -0.63
C ALA A 11 4.10 -13.97 -0.98
N TRP A 12 3.20 -14.19 -1.95
CA TRP A 12 2.77 -15.53 -2.39
C TRP A 12 3.89 -16.37 -3.02
N GLN A 13 4.92 -15.72 -3.56
CA GLN A 13 6.08 -16.40 -4.11
C GLN A 13 7.14 -16.75 -3.05
N GLY A 14 6.99 -16.23 -1.83
CA GLY A 14 7.91 -16.47 -0.72
C GLY A 14 9.35 -16.10 -1.08
N ARG A 15 10.26 -17.06 -0.97
CA ARG A 15 11.68 -16.89 -1.31
C ARG A 15 12.08 -17.78 -2.49
N PRO A 16 11.86 -17.36 -3.76
CA PRO A 16 12.39 -18.07 -4.92
C PRO A 16 13.91 -18.22 -4.82
N PRO A 17 14.51 -19.33 -5.28
CA PRO A 17 15.95 -19.53 -5.20
C PRO A 17 16.71 -18.48 -6.01
N ALA A 18 17.93 -18.13 -5.59
CA ALA A 18 18.76 -17.11 -6.27
C ALA A 18 18.95 -17.39 -7.77
N ASP A 19 19.08 -18.66 -8.14
CA ASP A 19 19.28 -19.06 -9.55
C ASP A 19 18.04 -18.78 -10.43
N TRP A 20 16.85 -18.66 -9.84
CA TRP A 20 15.65 -18.23 -10.56
C TRP A 20 15.77 -16.78 -11.03
N PHE A 21 16.26 -15.89 -10.16
CA PHE A 21 16.51 -14.48 -10.50
C PHE A 21 17.61 -14.34 -11.56
N LYS A 22 18.67 -15.15 -11.46
CA LYS A 22 19.72 -15.19 -12.50
C LYS A 22 19.18 -15.69 -13.83
N ALA A 23 18.30 -16.70 -13.81
CA ALA A 23 17.66 -17.21 -15.02
C ALA A 23 16.75 -16.15 -15.67
N LEU A 24 15.99 -15.37 -14.88
CA LEU A 24 15.20 -14.24 -15.38
C LEU A 24 16.08 -13.18 -16.05
N ALA A 25 17.17 -12.80 -15.41
CA ALA A 25 18.14 -11.85 -15.97
C ALA A 25 18.76 -12.38 -17.28
N ALA A 26 19.10 -13.68 -17.33
CA ALA A 26 19.62 -14.33 -18.53
C ALA A 26 18.58 -14.42 -19.66
N ASP A 27 17.28 -14.54 -19.33
CA ASP A 27 16.18 -14.41 -20.30
C ASP A 27 15.96 -12.96 -20.78
N GLY A 28 16.67 -11.99 -20.21
CA GLY A 28 16.64 -10.59 -20.61
C GLY A 28 15.69 -9.72 -19.79
N HIS A 29 15.22 -10.18 -18.64
CA HIS A 29 14.53 -9.31 -17.69
C HIS A 29 15.49 -8.24 -17.14
N LYS A 30 15.01 -7.00 -17.06
CA LYS A 30 15.81 -5.83 -16.62
C LYS A 30 15.27 -5.17 -15.36
N LEU A 31 14.05 -5.51 -14.95
CA LEU A 31 13.38 -4.95 -13.78
C LEU A 31 12.61 -6.06 -13.05
N GLY A 32 12.72 -6.09 -11.73
CA GLY A 32 11.81 -6.82 -10.86
C GLY A 32 10.98 -5.86 -10.02
N VAL A 33 9.66 -6.06 -10.00
CA VAL A 33 8.73 -5.26 -9.20
C VAL A 33 8.21 -6.13 -8.06
N VAL A 34 8.43 -5.70 -6.83
CA VAL A 34 8.16 -6.53 -5.64
C VAL A 34 7.03 -5.92 -4.82
N GLN A 35 6.07 -6.74 -4.40
CA GLN A 35 5.06 -6.30 -3.44
C GLN A 35 5.75 -5.82 -2.16
N LEU A 36 5.47 -4.61 -1.75
CA LEU A 36 5.94 -4.08 -0.47
C LEU A 36 4.87 -4.22 0.59
N TRP A 37 3.60 -4.09 0.20
CA TRP A 37 2.45 -4.28 1.06
C TRP A 37 1.24 -4.77 0.25
N GLY A 38 0.55 -5.79 0.74
CA GLY A 38 -0.62 -6.37 0.07
C GLY A 38 -1.05 -7.69 0.72
N SER A 39 -1.70 -8.56 -0.06
CA SER A 39 -2.07 -9.90 0.41
C SER A 39 -0.88 -10.86 0.37
N GLY A 40 -0.86 -11.86 1.26
CA GLY A 40 0.19 -12.88 1.29
C GLY A 40 -0.21 -14.16 2.02
N PRO A 41 0.60 -15.22 1.92
CA PRO A 41 0.37 -16.46 2.62
C PRO A 41 0.53 -16.22 4.14
N GLY A 42 -0.41 -16.75 4.93
CA GLY A 42 -0.37 -16.65 6.39
C GLY A 42 -0.87 -15.32 6.99
N THR A 43 -1.31 -14.34 6.18
CA THR A 43 -1.92 -13.10 6.68
C THR A 43 -3.39 -13.26 7.10
N GLY A 44 -3.93 -14.48 7.12
CA GLY A 44 -5.36 -14.73 7.26
C GLY A 44 -6.16 -14.10 6.11
N SER A 45 -7.36 -13.61 6.38
CA SER A 45 -8.12 -12.75 5.44
C SER A 45 -7.54 -11.32 5.31
N GLY A 46 -6.37 -11.04 5.88
CA GLY A 46 -5.78 -9.70 6.01
C GLY A 46 -4.72 -9.37 4.97
N GLN A 47 -4.41 -8.08 4.88
CA GLN A 47 -3.31 -7.51 4.09
C GLN A 47 -2.22 -6.99 5.04
N GLY A 48 -0.97 -6.95 4.58
CA GLY A 48 0.16 -6.50 5.38
C GLY A 48 1.45 -6.33 4.58
N PRO A 49 2.54 -5.96 5.27
CA PRO A 49 3.86 -5.89 4.65
C PRO A 49 4.28 -7.25 4.11
N ASN A 50 4.92 -7.27 2.93
CA ASN A 50 5.48 -8.51 2.41
C ASN A 50 6.72 -8.93 3.25
N PRO A 51 6.67 -10.06 3.97
CA PRO A 51 7.77 -10.49 4.85
C PRO A 51 9.04 -10.86 4.09
N ASP A 52 8.94 -11.12 2.78
CA ASP A 52 10.04 -11.54 1.92
C ASP A 52 10.52 -10.43 0.98
N ALA A 53 9.94 -9.22 1.03
CA ALA A 53 10.28 -8.13 0.13
C ALA A 53 11.78 -7.82 0.10
N ARG A 54 12.43 -7.69 1.27
CA ARG A 54 13.89 -7.47 1.35
C ARG A 54 14.69 -8.56 0.64
N TYR A 55 14.30 -9.82 0.81
CA TYR A 55 14.97 -10.93 0.14
C TYR A 55 14.78 -10.86 -1.37
N GLN A 56 13.53 -10.69 -1.82
CA GLN A 56 13.15 -10.64 -3.23
C GLN A 56 13.84 -9.47 -3.97
N LEU A 57 13.86 -8.29 -3.36
CA LEU A 57 14.59 -7.12 -3.88
C LEU A 57 16.10 -7.39 -3.94
N GLY A 58 16.67 -7.94 -2.87
CA GLY A 58 18.10 -8.25 -2.81
C GLY A 58 18.55 -9.26 -3.87
N GLN A 59 17.77 -10.32 -4.11
CA GLN A 59 18.07 -11.27 -5.18
C GLN A 59 17.93 -10.66 -6.58
N THR A 60 16.96 -9.75 -6.76
CA THR A 60 16.78 -9.02 -8.02
C THR A 60 18.00 -8.14 -8.32
N VAL A 61 18.48 -7.38 -7.33
CA VAL A 61 19.72 -6.58 -7.45
C VAL A 61 20.94 -7.47 -7.68
N ALA A 62 21.08 -8.57 -6.93
CA ALA A 62 22.21 -9.50 -7.07
C ALA A 62 22.27 -10.17 -8.45
N ALA A 63 21.13 -10.29 -9.15
CA ALA A 63 21.05 -10.75 -10.53
C ALA A 63 21.31 -9.64 -11.58
N GLY A 64 21.62 -8.41 -11.15
CA GLY A 64 21.95 -7.28 -12.03
C GLY A 64 20.74 -6.58 -12.64
N MET A 65 19.54 -6.74 -12.07
CA MET A 65 18.31 -6.09 -12.52
C MET A 65 18.00 -4.85 -11.67
N ALA A 66 17.29 -3.89 -12.27
CA ALA A 66 16.70 -2.79 -11.51
C ALA A 66 15.56 -3.31 -10.60
N ILE A 67 15.25 -2.55 -9.55
CA ILE A 67 14.18 -2.89 -8.60
C ILE A 67 13.14 -1.79 -8.52
N ALA A 68 11.88 -2.19 -8.33
CA ALA A 68 10.77 -1.32 -7.99
C ALA A 68 9.83 -2.02 -7.00
N GLY A 69 8.93 -1.25 -6.42
CA GLY A 69 7.93 -1.75 -5.48
C GLY A 69 6.50 -1.56 -5.99
N TYR A 70 5.56 -2.31 -5.44
CA TYR A 70 4.14 -1.95 -5.49
C TYR A 70 3.47 -2.07 -4.13
N ILE A 71 2.44 -1.26 -3.91
CA ILE A 71 1.65 -1.25 -2.69
C ILE A 71 0.17 -1.28 -3.09
N VAL A 72 -0.53 -2.33 -2.66
CA VAL A 72 -1.99 -2.40 -2.79
C VAL A 72 -2.60 -1.25 -2.01
N ILE A 73 -3.47 -0.46 -2.65
CA ILE A 73 -4.23 0.61 -1.98
C ILE A 73 -5.62 0.07 -1.63
N PRO A 74 -5.84 -0.45 -0.41
CA PRO A 74 -7.17 -0.92 0.01
C PRO A 74 -8.11 0.26 0.29
N PRO A 75 -9.38 -0.02 0.64
CA PRO A 75 -10.23 0.95 1.31
C PRO A 75 -9.53 1.65 2.49
N ASP A 76 -9.87 2.91 2.73
CA ASP A 76 -9.35 3.70 3.85
C ASP A 76 -9.74 3.21 5.23
N THR A 77 -10.80 2.43 5.31
CA THR A 77 -11.19 1.69 6.51
C THR A 77 -10.20 0.58 6.89
N THR A 78 -9.34 0.14 5.97
CA THR A 78 -8.35 -0.92 6.23
C THR A 78 -7.10 -0.37 6.92
N VAL A 79 -6.51 0.69 6.35
CA VAL A 79 -5.26 1.27 6.83
C VAL A 79 -5.12 2.70 6.33
N LYS A 80 -4.54 3.55 7.19
CA LYS A 80 -4.20 4.94 6.83
C LYS A 80 -3.10 4.96 5.78
N THR A 81 -3.17 5.92 4.86
CA THR A 81 -2.27 5.98 3.70
C THR A 81 -0.80 6.15 4.08
N ASP A 82 -0.50 7.00 5.06
CA ASP A 82 0.86 7.23 5.56
C ASP A 82 1.46 5.96 6.20
N GLN A 83 0.67 5.27 7.02
CA GLN A 83 1.06 4.02 7.66
C GLN A 83 1.30 2.92 6.62
N LEU A 84 0.45 2.86 5.59
CA LEU A 84 0.56 1.93 4.47
C LEU A 84 1.88 2.14 3.70
N ILE A 85 2.18 3.38 3.31
CA ILE A 85 3.42 3.69 2.58
C ILE A 85 4.65 3.44 3.47
N GLY A 86 4.62 3.90 4.72
CA GLY A 86 5.72 3.68 5.66
C GLY A 86 6.01 2.20 5.91
N ALA A 87 4.97 1.38 6.06
CA ALA A 87 5.13 -0.06 6.23
C ALA A 87 5.74 -0.74 4.99
N GLY A 88 5.36 -0.32 3.78
CA GLY A 88 5.99 -0.78 2.54
C GLY A 88 7.48 -0.42 2.46
N GLN A 89 7.85 0.80 2.87
CA GLN A 89 9.26 1.20 2.92
C GLN A 89 10.06 0.36 3.93
N VAL A 90 9.50 0.09 5.10
CA VAL A 90 10.13 -0.79 6.10
C VAL A 90 10.33 -2.21 5.55
N ALA A 91 9.36 -2.73 4.79
CA ALA A 91 9.47 -4.04 4.14
C ALA A 91 10.60 -4.09 3.10
N ALA A 92 10.76 -3.02 2.30
CA ALA A 92 11.89 -2.90 1.36
C ALA A 92 13.25 -2.84 2.08
N GLY A 93 13.28 -2.31 3.31
CA GLY A 93 14.47 -2.26 4.15
C GLY A 93 15.59 -1.43 3.50
N PRO A 94 16.83 -1.92 3.39
CA PRO A 94 17.94 -1.14 2.83
C PRO A 94 17.71 -0.76 1.36
N PHE A 95 16.89 -1.53 0.62
CA PHE A 95 16.62 -1.30 -0.79
C PHE A 95 15.60 -0.18 -1.06
N ALA A 96 14.96 0.39 -0.03
CA ALA A 96 13.89 1.37 -0.20
C ALA A 96 14.33 2.60 -1.02
N ARG A 97 15.59 3.04 -0.86
CA ARG A 97 16.15 4.20 -1.58
C ARG A 97 16.54 3.91 -3.02
N ASP A 98 16.71 2.64 -3.36
CA ASP A 98 17.18 2.20 -4.68
C ASP A 98 16.01 1.86 -5.63
N LEU A 99 14.78 1.86 -5.11
CA LEU A 99 13.56 1.62 -5.88
C LEU A 99 13.41 2.67 -6.98
N LYS A 100 13.30 2.21 -8.22
CA LYS A 100 13.09 3.09 -9.38
C LYS A 100 11.72 3.75 -9.38
N PHE A 101 10.73 3.08 -8.79
CA PHE A 101 9.42 3.64 -8.49
C PHE A 101 8.71 2.79 -7.44
N ILE A 102 7.61 3.33 -6.89
CA ILE A 102 6.56 2.54 -6.25
C ILE A 102 5.26 2.72 -7.03
N ALA A 103 4.64 1.60 -7.42
CA ALA A 103 3.31 1.58 -8.01
C ALA A 103 2.24 1.60 -6.90
N ALA A 104 1.32 2.55 -6.98
CA ALA A 104 0.05 2.47 -6.26
C ALA A 104 -0.86 1.49 -7.02
N ASP A 105 -1.12 0.33 -6.42
CA ASP A 105 -1.91 -0.73 -7.01
C ASP A 105 -3.40 -0.54 -6.70
N ILE A 106 -4.17 -0.30 -7.76
CA ILE A 106 -5.59 0.05 -7.77
C ILE A 106 -6.38 -1.03 -8.52
N GLU A 107 -6.59 -2.18 -7.88
CA GLU A 107 -7.21 -3.35 -8.51
C GLU A 107 -8.48 -3.88 -7.80
N SER A 108 -8.97 -3.13 -6.82
CA SER A 108 -10.12 -3.51 -6.01
C SER A 108 -11.45 -3.47 -6.79
N ASN A 109 -12.37 -4.37 -6.45
CA ASN A 109 -13.77 -4.31 -6.91
C ASN A 109 -14.64 -3.40 -6.03
N ILE A 110 -14.06 -2.77 -5.01
CA ILE A 110 -14.72 -1.81 -4.13
C ILE A 110 -13.97 -0.49 -4.15
N LEU A 111 -14.66 0.58 -3.79
CA LEU A 111 -14.08 1.91 -3.70
C LEU A 111 -12.91 1.92 -2.73
N ILE A 112 -11.81 2.56 -3.11
CA ILE A 112 -10.69 2.81 -2.19
C ILE A 112 -11.07 3.85 -1.13
N HIS A 113 -12.11 4.65 -1.37
CA HIS A 113 -12.70 5.54 -0.38
C HIS A 113 -14.15 5.84 -0.79
N PRO A 114 -15.13 5.84 0.13
CA PRO A 114 -16.56 5.97 -0.22
C PRO A 114 -16.92 7.34 -0.84
N ALA A 115 -16.40 8.45 -0.29
CA ALA A 115 -16.70 9.80 -0.79
C ALA A 115 -15.63 10.40 -1.72
N SER A 116 -14.35 10.10 -1.50
CA SER A 116 -13.22 10.78 -2.16
C SER A 116 -12.10 9.82 -2.57
N PRO A 117 -12.35 8.86 -3.47
CA PRO A 117 -11.33 7.92 -3.95
C PRO A 117 -10.13 8.63 -4.60
N GLY A 118 -10.39 9.72 -5.34
CA GLY A 118 -9.33 10.57 -5.89
C GLY A 118 -8.40 11.17 -4.82
N GLN A 119 -8.93 11.58 -3.66
CA GLN A 119 -8.10 12.12 -2.59
C GLN A 119 -7.21 11.04 -1.98
N ARG A 120 -7.73 9.83 -1.75
CA ARG A 120 -6.92 8.73 -1.22
C ARG A 120 -5.77 8.37 -2.15
N LEU A 121 -6.03 8.25 -3.46
CA LEU A 121 -4.99 8.00 -4.44
C LEU A 121 -3.98 9.16 -4.49
N SER A 122 -4.45 10.41 -4.46
CA SER A 122 -3.57 11.58 -4.45
C SER A 122 -2.64 11.60 -3.23
N ASN A 123 -3.16 11.26 -2.04
CA ASN A 123 -2.37 11.14 -0.83
C ASN A 123 -1.33 10.02 -0.94
N ALA A 124 -1.70 8.85 -1.46
CA ALA A 124 -0.76 7.74 -1.62
C ALA A 124 0.40 8.11 -2.55
N LEU A 125 0.10 8.74 -3.69
CA LEU A 125 1.10 9.21 -4.64
C LEU A 125 1.98 10.33 -4.05
N ALA A 126 1.40 11.22 -3.24
CA ALA A 126 2.15 12.28 -2.55
C ALA A 126 3.10 11.71 -1.48
N ASP A 127 2.64 10.72 -0.71
CA ASP A 127 3.42 10.07 0.33
C ASP A 127 4.61 9.28 -0.26
N ILE A 128 4.39 8.55 -1.37
CA ILE A 128 5.47 7.90 -2.13
C ILE A 128 6.50 8.93 -2.61
N ARG A 129 6.06 10.07 -3.16
CA ARG A 129 6.97 11.11 -3.64
C ARG A 129 7.71 11.82 -2.50
N ARG A 130 7.09 11.98 -1.33
CA ARG A 130 7.74 12.55 -0.14
C ARG A 130 8.87 11.67 0.37
N ALA A 131 8.82 10.37 0.10
CA ALA A 131 9.93 9.45 0.32
C ALA A 131 11.08 9.58 -0.68
N GLY A 132 10.98 10.47 -1.67
CA GLY A 132 11.99 10.64 -2.73
C GLY A 132 11.90 9.59 -3.83
N ILE A 133 10.81 8.82 -3.89
CA ILE A 133 10.64 7.72 -4.86
C ILE A 133 9.60 8.13 -5.92
N PRO A 134 9.85 7.91 -7.22
CA PRO A 134 8.84 8.13 -8.25
C PRO A 134 7.59 7.28 -8.01
N ALA A 135 6.41 7.86 -8.26
CA ALA A 135 5.13 7.17 -8.09
C ALA A 135 4.46 6.90 -9.44
N ILE A 136 4.03 5.66 -9.66
CA ILE A 136 3.21 5.25 -10.82
C ILE A 136 1.88 4.63 -10.34
N ILE A 137 0.96 4.37 -11.27
CA ILE A 137 -0.31 3.68 -10.95
C ILE A 137 -0.33 2.34 -11.67
N TYR A 138 -0.62 1.27 -10.93
CA TYR A 138 -1.01 -0.01 -11.50
C TYR A 138 -2.53 -0.17 -11.43
N THR A 139 -3.16 -0.55 -12.54
CA THR A 139 -4.60 -0.87 -12.58
C THR A 139 -4.96 -1.57 -13.89
N SER A 140 -6.23 -1.90 -14.09
CA SER A 140 -6.77 -2.25 -15.40
C SER A 140 -7.98 -1.40 -15.74
N ARG A 141 -8.32 -1.35 -17.03
CA ARG A 141 -9.54 -0.70 -17.54
C ARG A 141 -10.81 -1.11 -16.78
N SER A 142 -10.90 -2.37 -16.36
CA SER A 142 -12.07 -2.91 -15.67
C SER A 142 -12.12 -2.58 -14.17
N LYS A 143 -10.95 -2.39 -13.55
CA LYS A 143 -10.80 -2.14 -12.11
C LYS A 143 -10.81 -0.66 -11.79
N TRP A 144 -10.24 0.17 -12.66
CA TRP A 144 -10.18 1.62 -12.49
C TRP A 144 -11.54 2.25 -12.12
N PRO A 145 -12.63 2.09 -12.90
CA PRO A 145 -13.92 2.68 -12.53
C PRO A 145 -14.54 2.10 -11.26
N LYS A 146 -14.22 0.85 -10.88
CA LYS A 146 -14.73 0.21 -9.66
C LYS A 146 -14.03 0.74 -8.41
N SER A 147 -12.71 0.86 -8.46
CA SER A 147 -11.89 1.39 -7.37
C SER A 147 -12.05 2.90 -7.19
N MET A 148 -12.23 3.63 -8.30
CA MET A 148 -12.35 5.08 -8.30
C MET A 148 -13.79 5.60 -8.29
N GLY A 149 -14.79 4.72 -8.43
CA GLY A 149 -16.22 5.07 -8.51
C GLY A 149 -16.64 5.75 -9.81
N ALA A 150 -15.70 6.06 -10.68
CA ALA A 150 -15.89 6.65 -11.99
C ALA A 150 -14.65 6.41 -12.85
N ASN A 151 -14.77 6.60 -14.16
CA ASN A 151 -13.62 6.59 -15.07
C ASN A 151 -12.86 7.93 -14.99
N SER A 152 -12.31 8.26 -13.81
CA SER A 152 -11.63 9.53 -13.55
C SER A 152 -10.43 9.73 -14.48
N THR A 153 -10.29 10.94 -15.03
CA THR A 153 -9.18 11.33 -15.92
C THR A 153 -8.09 12.14 -15.22
N ALA A 154 -8.27 12.44 -13.93
CA ALA A 154 -7.42 13.37 -13.17
C ALA A 154 -5.96 12.89 -13.01
N PHE A 155 -5.71 11.59 -13.21
CA PHE A 155 -4.41 10.95 -12.98
C PHE A 155 -3.65 10.60 -14.27
N ASN A 156 -4.13 11.05 -15.44
CA ASN A 156 -3.56 10.66 -16.73
C ASN A 156 -2.11 11.11 -16.98
N ARG A 157 -1.59 12.02 -16.16
CA ARG A 157 -0.18 12.46 -16.17
C ARG A 157 0.74 11.57 -15.33
N VAL A 158 0.19 10.71 -14.48
CA VAL A 158 0.96 9.72 -13.73
C VAL A 158 1.20 8.51 -14.64
N PRO A 159 2.42 7.96 -14.73
CA PRO A 159 2.69 6.80 -15.56
C PRO A 159 1.78 5.62 -15.19
N LEU A 160 1.27 4.94 -16.22
CA LEU A 160 0.37 3.80 -16.08
C LEU A 160 1.11 2.48 -16.28
N TRP A 161 0.98 1.59 -15.31
CA TRP A 161 1.20 0.17 -15.44
C TRP A 161 -0.15 -0.52 -15.63
N ASP A 162 -0.42 -0.93 -16.87
CA ASP A 162 -1.71 -1.46 -17.28
C ASP A 162 -1.73 -2.99 -17.18
N ALA A 163 -2.72 -3.54 -16.49
CA ALA A 163 -3.01 -4.97 -16.49
C ALA A 163 -4.02 -5.33 -17.57
N SER A 164 -3.56 -6.05 -18.60
CA SER A 164 -4.39 -6.52 -19.71
C SER A 164 -3.79 -7.77 -20.33
N TYR A 165 -4.23 -8.95 -19.90
CA TYR A 165 -3.55 -10.18 -20.30
C TYR A 165 -3.81 -10.57 -21.75
N LEU A 166 -2.77 -11.08 -22.40
CA LEU A 166 -2.88 -11.65 -23.75
C LEU A 166 -3.69 -12.96 -23.76
N MET A 167 -3.72 -13.65 -22.62
CA MET A 167 -4.40 -14.92 -22.41
C MET A 167 -5.02 -14.97 -21.01
N ALA A 168 -5.73 -16.05 -20.66
CA ALA A 168 -6.18 -16.27 -19.30
C ALA A 168 -4.99 -16.31 -18.32
N SER A 169 -5.21 -15.90 -17.07
CA SER A 169 -4.20 -16.01 -16.02
C SER A 169 -3.72 -17.45 -15.89
N GLY A 170 -2.42 -17.64 -15.67
CA GLY A 170 -1.77 -18.95 -15.64
C GLY A 170 -1.30 -19.44 -17.02
N MET A 171 -1.63 -18.72 -18.09
CA MET A 171 -1.22 -19.06 -19.46
C MET A 171 -0.31 -17.97 -20.05
N PHE A 172 0.80 -18.39 -20.65
CA PHE A 172 1.64 -17.52 -21.46
C PHE A 172 2.27 -18.34 -22.59
N GLY A 173 2.03 -17.93 -23.84
CA GLY A 173 2.59 -18.62 -25.02
C GLY A 173 4.09 -18.43 -25.20
N GLY A 174 4.77 -17.70 -24.31
CA GLY A 174 6.17 -17.33 -24.45
C GLY A 174 6.35 -16.01 -25.23
N TRP A 175 7.52 -15.40 -25.05
CA TRP A 175 7.85 -14.09 -25.59
C TRP A 175 7.86 -14.03 -27.12
N GLY A 176 8.10 -15.15 -27.80
CA GLY A 176 8.14 -15.25 -29.27
C GLY A 176 6.80 -15.54 -29.94
N SER A 177 5.76 -15.87 -29.18
CA SER A 177 4.45 -16.31 -29.73
C SER A 177 3.56 -15.16 -30.20
N PHE A 178 4.02 -13.93 -30.06
CA PHE A 178 3.31 -12.75 -30.48
C PHE A 178 4.20 -11.97 -31.45
N ALA A 179 3.65 -11.54 -32.59
CA ALA A 179 4.27 -10.54 -33.48
C ALA A 179 4.83 -9.38 -32.64
N PRO A 180 5.92 -8.70 -33.05
CA PRO A 180 6.73 -7.86 -32.15
C PRO A 180 5.85 -7.04 -31.22
N ILE A 181 5.82 -7.45 -29.95
CA ILE A 181 4.90 -6.89 -28.97
C ILE A 181 5.38 -5.47 -28.67
N LEU A 182 4.70 -4.49 -29.27
CA LEU A 182 4.91 -3.10 -28.91
C LEU A 182 4.16 -2.83 -27.61
N LEU A 183 4.74 -1.96 -26.78
CA LEU A 183 4.18 -1.67 -25.47
C LEU A 183 2.72 -1.26 -25.56
N ASP A 184 2.30 -0.44 -26.54
CA ASP A 184 0.91 0.01 -26.67
C ASP A 184 0.03 -0.90 -27.56
N SER A 185 0.53 -2.07 -27.99
CA SER A 185 -0.28 -3.02 -28.77
C SER A 185 -1.52 -3.44 -28.00
N ASN A 186 -2.70 -3.30 -28.62
CA ASN A 186 -4.01 -3.59 -28.01
C ASN A 186 -4.34 -2.76 -26.76
N PHE A 187 -3.62 -1.66 -26.50
CA PHE A 187 -3.98 -0.76 -25.41
C PHE A 187 -5.30 -0.05 -25.73
N THR A 188 -6.30 -0.25 -24.87
CA THR A 188 -7.55 0.51 -24.93
C THR A 188 -7.47 1.67 -23.96
N MET A 189 -7.65 2.90 -24.43
CA MET A 189 -7.60 4.09 -23.57
C MET A 189 -8.69 4.05 -22.47
N TYR A 190 -8.31 4.42 -21.25
CA TYR A 190 -9.21 4.65 -20.11
C TYR A 190 -8.54 5.60 -19.12
N GLY A 191 -9.30 6.11 -18.15
CA GLY A 191 -8.77 7.00 -17.12
C GLY A 191 -8.01 8.23 -17.63
N GLY A 192 -8.28 8.65 -18.88
CA GLY A 192 -7.59 9.74 -19.57
C GLY A 192 -6.20 9.39 -20.10
N TRP A 193 -5.68 8.18 -19.88
CA TRP A 193 -4.40 7.71 -20.44
C TRP A 193 -4.54 7.36 -21.92
N SER A 194 -3.69 7.96 -22.74
CA SER A 194 -3.56 7.63 -24.17
C SER A 194 -2.45 6.61 -24.46
N ARG A 195 -1.62 6.31 -23.45
CA ARG A 195 -0.49 5.38 -23.54
C ARG A 195 -0.18 4.79 -22.17
N ARG A 196 0.46 3.62 -22.13
CA ARG A 196 0.97 2.99 -20.90
C ARG A 196 2.49 3.08 -20.83
N ALA A 197 3.06 3.08 -19.63
CA ALA A 197 4.51 3.00 -19.40
C ALA A 197 4.97 1.56 -19.11
N MET A 198 4.06 0.75 -18.59
CA MET A 198 4.24 -0.68 -18.37
C MET A 198 2.97 -1.43 -18.75
N TRP A 199 3.14 -2.71 -19.10
CA TRP A 199 2.06 -3.61 -19.43
C TRP A 199 2.27 -4.96 -18.75
N GLN A 200 1.39 -5.33 -17.82
CA GLN A 200 1.29 -6.70 -17.33
C GLN A 200 0.47 -7.52 -18.32
N LEU A 201 1.17 -8.40 -19.04
CA LEU A 201 0.63 -9.13 -20.20
C LEU A 201 0.32 -10.60 -19.90
N ALA A 202 0.82 -11.13 -18.78
CA ALA A 202 0.48 -12.46 -18.29
C ALA A 202 0.54 -12.50 -16.75
N GLY A 203 -0.52 -13.01 -16.12
CA GLY A 203 -0.59 -13.19 -14.67
C GLY A 203 -0.25 -14.61 -14.24
N THR A 204 0.69 -14.75 -13.32
CA THR A 204 1.05 -15.94 -12.54
C THR A 204 1.39 -17.15 -13.40
N VAL A 205 2.45 -16.99 -14.18
CA VAL A 205 2.94 -18.00 -15.14
C VAL A 205 4.33 -18.48 -14.78
N GLU A 206 4.74 -19.60 -15.37
CA GLU A 206 6.13 -20.02 -15.34
C GLU A 206 6.96 -19.01 -16.13
N ALA A 207 7.76 -18.22 -15.41
CA ALA A 207 8.52 -17.12 -16.01
C ALA A 207 9.80 -17.59 -16.72
N VAL A 208 10.40 -18.68 -16.21
CA VAL A 208 11.57 -19.35 -16.78
C VAL A 208 11.44 -20.87 -16.60
N PRO A 209 11.92 -21.69 -17.55
CA PRO A 209 11.83 -23.15 -17.45
C PRO A 209 12.58 -23.72 -16.24
N ASN A 210 12.14 -24.89 -15.77
CA ASN A 210 12.79 -25.68 -14.71
C ASN A 210 12.77 -25.08 -13.30
N PHE A 211 11.97 -24.04 -13.07
CA PHE A 211 11.74 -23.50 -11.73
C PHE A 211 10.26 -23.58 -11.37
N PRO A 212 9.91 -23.98 -10.13
CA PRO A 212 8.51 -24.06 -9.70
C PRO A 212 7.89 -22.68 -9.41
N ASN A 213 8.71 -21.64 -9.27
CA ASN A 213 8.26 -20.29 -8.93
C ASN A 213 7.60 -19.61 -10.14
N LYS A 214 6.42 -19.03 -9.90
CA LYS A 214 5.64 -18.29 -10.89
C LYS A 214 5.76 -16.79 -10.67
N ALA A 215 5.62 -16.02 -11.74
CA ALA A 215 5.57 -14.56 -11.69
C ALA A 215 4.56 -14.02 -12.69
N ASP A 216 4.21 -12.76 -12.50
CA ASP A 216 3.49 -11.99 -13.49
C ASP A 216 4.52 -11.34 -14.42
N LEU A 217 4.24 -11.35 -15.73
CA LEU A 217 5.18 -10.92 -16.76
C LEU A 217 4.75 -9.61 -17.38
N ASN A 218 5.75 -8.77 -17.66
CA ASN A 218 5.55 -7.38 -17.99
C ASN A 218 6.46 -6.92 -19.13
N LEU A 219 5.97 -5.96 -19.91
CA LEU A 219 6.79 -5.13 -20.80
C LEU A 219 6.84 -3.70 -20.29
N VAL A 220 8.02 -3.09 -20.41
CA VAL A 220 8.30 -1.78 -19.81
C VAL A 220 9.00 -0.87 -20.81
N ASP A 221 8.61 0.40 -20.82
CA ASP A 221 9.37 1.49 -21.44
C ASP A 221 10.02 2.33 -20.33
N PHE A 222 11.32 2.09 -20.11
CA PHE A 222 12.12 2.81 -19.12
C PHE A 222 12.13 4.33 -19.36
N THR A 223 12.07 4.78 -20.61
CA THR A 223 12.04 6.22 -20.91
C THR A 223 10.73 6.85 -20.42
N ARG A 224 9.59 6.18 -20.61
CA ARG A 224 8.29 6.66 -20.08
C ARG A 224 8.23 6.66 -18.56
N LEU A 225 9.04 5.84 -17.90
CA LEU A 225 9.19 5.82 -16.44
C LEU A 225 10.26 6.79 -15.93
N GLY A 226 11.04 7.44 -16.81
CA GLY A 226 12.18 8.27 -16.41
C GLY A 226 13.35 7.47 -15.82
N ILE A 227 13.42 6.16 -16.09
CA ILE A 227 14.53 5.29 -15.70
C ILE A 227 15.61 5.43 -16.77
N THR A 228 16.69 6.14 -16.47
CA THR A 228 17.87 6.18 -17.33
C THR A 228 18.77 4.99 -17.00
N GLU A 229 19.15 4.19 -18.00
CA GLU A 229 19.88 2.91 -17.85
C GLU A 229 21.31 3.00 -17.26
N THR A 230 21.76 4.16 -16.80
CA THR A 230 23.00 4.24 -16.02
C THR A 230 22.74 3.75 -14.60
N LEU A 231 23.07 2.49 -14.35
CA LEU A 231 23.47 2.02 -13.01
C LEU A 231 24.50 3.01 -12.44
N PRO A 232 24.40 3.41 -11.16
CA PRO A 232 24.95 4.69 -10.70
C PRO A 232 26.48 4.73 -10.77
N GLU A 233 27.01 5.75 -11.43
CA GLU A 233 28.20 6.44 -10.92
C GLU A 233 27.66 7.53 -9.98
N GLU A 234 28.22 7.60 -8.77
CA GLU A 234 27.85 8.56 -7.73
C GLU A 234 27.85 10.00 -8.27
N VAL A 235 26.74 10.72 -8.09
CA VAL A 235 26.73 12.17 -8.30
C VAL A 235 26.35 12.86 -7.00
N ASP A 236 27.36 13.58 -6.50
CA ASP A 236 27.32 14.52 -5.39
C ASP A 236 26.24 15.59 -5.61
N MET A 237 25.39 15.81 -4.61
CA MET A 237 24.31 16.80 -4.65
C MET A 237 24.63 17.94 -3.69
N PRO A 238 24.55 19.20 -4.17
CA PRO A 238 24.02 20.24 -3.31
C PRO A 238 22.98 21.09 -4.01
N ASP A 239 21.79 21.20 -3.41
CA ASP A 239 21.04 22.47 -3.47
C ASP A 239 20.36 22.76 -2.14
N SER A 240 21.01 23.60 -1.33
CA SER A 240 20.57 24.07 -0.01
C SER A 240 19.36 25.03 -0.05
N ARG A 241 18.75 25.26 -1.22
CA ARG A 241 17.61 26.18 -1.37
C ARG A 241 16.25 25.53 -1.11
N VAL A 242 16.16 24.20 -1.01
CA VAL A 242 14.91 23.49 -0.70
C VAL A 242 14.60 23.49 0.81
N ASP A 243 15.62 23.51 1.66
CA ASP A 243 15.46 23.49 3.12
C ASP A 243 14.83 24.78 3.68
N GLY A 244 15.11 25.93 3.06
CA GLY A 244 14.60 27.23 3.50
C GLY A 244 13.09 27.39 3.35
N ILE A 245 12.47 26.71 2.37
CA ILE A 245 11.02 26.79 2.12
C ILE A 245 10.26 25.84 3.06
N LEU A 246 10.80 24.65 3.32
CA LEU A 246 10.19 23.66 4.22
C LEU A 246 10.25 24.09 5.68
N VAL A 247 11.34 24.74 6.13
CA VAL A 247 11.46 25.30 7.47
C VAL A 247 10.50 26.49 7.69
N ARG A 248 10.18 27.26 6.65
CA ARG A 248 9.20 28.36 6.72
C ARG A 248 7.76 27.86 6.84
N LEU A 249 7.41 26.76 6.16
CA LEU A 249 6.08 26.15 6.26
C LEU A 249 5.83 25.53 7.64
N GLY A 250 6.82 24.85 8.24
CA GLY A 250 6.69 24.29 9.59
C GLY A 250 6.52 25.32 10.72
N LYS A 251 6.97 26.57 10.52
CA LYS A 251 6.79 27.66 11.49
C LYS A 251 5.39 28.29 11.47
N LEU A 252 4.69 28.21 10.33
CA LEU A 252 3.33 28.73 10.21
C LEU A 252 2.27 27.80 10.85
N GLU A 253 2.53 26.49 10.87
CA GLU A 253 1.64 25.52 11.53
C GLU A 253 1.73 25.56 13.06
N ALA A 254 2.89 25.91 13.63
CA ALA A 254 3.05 26.08 15.08
C ALA A 254 2.32 27.30 15.66
N GLN A 255 2.03 28.32 14.84
CA GLN A 255 1.28 29.51 15.26
C GLN A 255 -0.24 29.33 15.20
N ALA A 256 -0.74 28.26 14.58
CA ALA A 256 -2.17 27.98 14.47
C ALA A 256 -2.75 27.21 15.68
N HIS A 257 -1.92 26.83 16.65
CA HIS A 257 -2.30 25.99 17.79
C HIS A 257 -1.84 26.56 19.15
N ASP A 258 -2.22 27.81 19.43
CA ASP A 258 -2.13 28.36 20.79
C ASP A 258 -3.55 28.49 21.39
N PRO A 259 -3.90 27.73 22.44
CA PRO A 259 -5.20 27.86 23.11
C PRO A 259 -5.11 28.91 24.22
N HIS A 260 -5.89 30.00 24.09
CA HIS A 260 -6.09 30.96 25.16
C HIS A 260 -6.78 30.33 26.40
N VAL A 261 -6.27 30.75 27.55
CA VAL A 261 -6.58 30.34 28.93
C VAL A 261 -7.90 30.94 29.45
N GLY A 262 -8.62 30.18 30.29
CA GLY A 262 -9.68 30.66 31.18
C GLY A 262 -9.80 29.79 32.45
N PRO A 263 -10.28 30.32 33.59
CA PRO A 263 -9.74 30.01 34.93
C PRO A 263 -10.46 28.89 35.70
N ALA A 264 -9.78 28.38 36.75
CA ALA A 264 -10.20 27.25 37.59
C ALA A 264 -11.27 27.60 38.65
N PRO A 265 -12.13 26.62 39.01
CA PRO A 265 -12.75 26.57 40.34
C PRO A 265 -12.52 25.24 41.10
N ALA A 266 -12.70 25.35 42.42
CA ALA A 266 -12.20 24.54 43.53
C ALA A 266 -12.89 23.16 43.77
N PRO A 267 -12.30 22.28 44.61
CA PRO A 267 -12.66 20.86 44.69
C PRO A 267 -13.79 20.57 45.68
N LYS A 268 -14.71 19.65 45.33
CA LYS A 268 -15.64 19.04 46.29
C LYS A 268 -15.83 17.52 46.11
N THR A 269 -15.55 16.84 47.22
CA THR A 269 -16.12 15.61 47.82
C THR A 269 -16.41 14.39 46.93
N LYS A 270 -15.67 13.30 47.18
CA LYS A 270 -15.88 11.95 46.64
C LYS A 270 -17.24 11.36 47.07
N PRO A 271 -18.13 11.04 46.13
CA PRO A 271 -19.25 10.14 46.37
C PRO A 271 -18.77 8.68 46.33
N LYS A 272 -19.37 7.81 47.13
CA LYS A 272 -19.21 6.35 47.03
C LYS A 272 -19.37 5.90 45.58
N ALA A 273 -18.43 5.10 45.08
CA ALA A 273 -18.37 4.67 43.69
C ALA A 273 -19.64 3.90 43.31
N ARG A 274 -20.55 4.57 42.60
CA ARG A 274 -21.62 3.91 41.88
C ARG A 274 -21.02 3.23 40.68
N THR A 275 -21.31 1.95 40.52
CA THR A 275 -20.98 1.20 39.31
C THR A 275 -21.50 1.95 38.11
N ARG A 276 -20.60 2.35 37.21
CA ARG A 276 -20.93 3.18 36.04
C ARG A 276 -20.67 2.40 34.78
N PHE A 277 -21.59 2.50 33.84
CA PHE A 277 -21.50 1.87 32.53
C PHE A 277 -21.44 2.95 31.44
N GLY A 278 -20.78 2.63 30.33
CA GLY A 278 -20.72 3.47 29.14
C GLY A 278 -20.90 2.62 27.89
N LYS A 279 -21.56 3.20 26.88
CA LYS A 279 -21.70 2.57 25.56
C LYS A 279 -20.58 3.01 24.65
N LEU A 280 -19.98 2.03 23.97
CA LEU A 280 -19.08 2.26 22.86
C LEU A 280 -19.84 2.95 21.73
N THR A 281 -19.29 4.02 21.20
CA THR A 281 -19.86 4.78 20.08
C THR A 281 -18.95 4.62 18.87
N ALA A 282 -19.47 4.94 17.68
CA ALA A 282 -18.63 4.93 16.48
C ALA A 282 -17.43 5.89 16.58
N ALA A 283 -17.57 6.99 17.34
CA ALA A 283 -16.49 7.97 17.55
C ALA A 283 -15.34 7.43 18.40
N ASP A 284 -15.57 6.37 19.19
CA ASP A 284 -14.51 5.74 19.99
C ASP A 284 -13.57 4.87 19.14
N GLY A 285 -14.03 4.45 17.95
CA GLY A 285 -13.34 3.51 17.07
C GLY A 285 -13.29 2.09 17.62
N HIS A 286 -12.56 1.90 18.73
CA HIS A 286 -12.29 0.60 19.36
C HIS A 286 -12.29 0.68 20.89
N ALA A 287 -12.13 -0.48 21.56
CA ALA A 287 -12.09 -0.58 23.02
C ALA A 287 -11.04 0.34 23.66
N SER A 288 -9.90 0.56 23.01
CA SER A 288 -8.83 1.44 23.50
C SER A 288 -9.24 2.93 23.47
N GLY A 289 -9.89 3.40 22.41
CA GLY A 289 -10.42 4.77 22.33
C GLY A 289 -11.55 5.00 23.33
N PHE A 290 -12.42 4.01 23.50
CA PHE A 290 -13.45 4.03 24.55
C PHE A 290 -12.85 4.08 25.96
N ALA A 291 -11.83 3.25 26.24
CA ALA A 291 -11.12 3.26 27.53
C ALA A 291 -10.52 4.65 27.79
N GLN A 292 -9.85 5.23 26.79
CA GLN A 292 -9.25 6.55 26.88
C GLN A 292 -10.28 7.65 27.15
N ARG A 293 -11.45 7.61 26.48
CA ARG A 293 -12.56 8.55 26.75
C ARG A 293 -13.03 8.50 28.21
N HIS A 294 -12.90 7.34 28.85
CA HIS A 294 -13.24 7.15 30.26
C HIS A 294 -12.05 7.27 31.22
N GLY A 295 -10.87 7.68 30.73
CA GLY A 295 -9.66 7.86 31.54
C GLY A 295 -9.04 6.54 32.03
N LEU A 296 -9.28 5.44 31.31
CA LEU A 296 -8.78 4.10 31.60
C LEU A 296 -7.75 3.68 30.54
N SER A 297 -6.82 2.81 30.94
CA SER A 297 -6.08 1.98 29.97
C SER A 297 -6.96 0.84 29.46
N LEU A 298 -6.59 0.24 28.33
CA LEU A 298 -7.30 -0.95 27.83
C LEU A 298 -7.27 -2.09 28.85
N VAL A 299 -6.14 -2.29 29.53
CA VAL A 299 -5.99 -3.33 30.57
C VAL A 299 -6.95 -3.08 31.73
N GLN A 300 -7.06 -1.84 32.21
CA GLN A 300 -8.01 -1.50 33.29
C GLN A 300 -9.47 -1.72 32.86
N LEU A 301 -9.80 -1.41 31.59
CA LEU A 301 -11.13 -1.69 31.05
C LEU A 301 -11.41 -3.20 31.00
N GLN A 302 -10.41 -4.01 30.63
CA GLN A 302 -10.51 -5.48 30.61
C GLN A 302 -10.69 -6.07 32.01
N GLU A 303 -9.93 -5.57 33.00
CA GLU A 303 -10.06 -5.96 34.41
C GLU A 303 -11.45 -5.66 34.99
N LEU A 304 -12.06 -4.52 34.59
CA LEU A 304 -13.42 -4.16 34.99
C LEU A 304 -14.50 -5.03 34.33
N ASN A 305 -14.17 -5.72 33.23
CA ASN A 305 -15.12 -6.46 32.39
C ASN A 305 -14.52 -7.82 31.98
N PRO A 306 -14.16 -8.70 32.93
CA PRO A 306 -13.45 -9.96 32.61
C PRO A 306 -14.26 -10.88 31.69
N ASN A 307 -15.59 -10.72 31.67
CA ASN A 307 -16.52 -11.48 30.84
C ASN A 307 -16.99 -10.70 29.60
N GLY A 308 -16.32 -9.61 29.22
CA GLY A 308 -16.70 -8.76 28.08
C GLY A 308 -17.78 -7.72 28.40
N PRO A 309 -18.36 -7.07 27.37
CA PRO A 309 -19.39 -6.06 27.57
C PRO A 309 -20.65 -6.68 28.18
N ARG A 310 -21.28 -5.92 29.08
CA ARG A 310 -22.51 -6.29 29.79
C ARG A 310 -23.69 -6.47 28.84
N SER A 311 -23.78 -5.61 27.83
CA SER A 311 -24.88 -5.62 26.86
C SER A 311 -24.33 -5.45 25.45
N ARG A 312 -24.95 -6.15 24.50
CA ARG A 312 -24.59 -6.17 23.08
C ARG A 312 -25.86 -6.01 22.25
N PRO A 313 -25.87 -5.11 21.26
CA PRO A 313 -26.91 -5.13 20.24
C PRO A 313 -26.91 -6.49 19.53
N ASN A 314 -28.11 -7.03 19.28
CA ASN A 314 -28.37 -8.28 18.54
C ASN A 314 -27.98 -9.60 19.25
N ASN A 315 -27.87 -9.61 20.59
CA ASN A 315 -27.67 -10.83 21.40
C ASN A 315 -26.47 -11.71 20.98
N ARG A 316 -25.42 -11.11 20.40
CA ARG A 316 -24.21 -11.83 19.98
C ARG A 316 -23.48 -12.38 21.20
N THR A 317 -23.02 -13.63 21.14
CA THR A 317 -22.18 -14.24 22.18
C THR A 317 -20.81 -13.57 22.24
N TRP A 318 -20.24 -13.49 23.45
CA TRP A 318 -18.87 -13.00 23.63
C TRP A 318 -17.87 -14.13 23.44
N ASP A 319 -16.92 -13.92 22.56
CA ASP A 319 -15.85 -14.85 22.19
C ASP A 319 -14.51 -14.52 22.87
N GLY A 320 -14.51 -13.56 23.80
CA GLY A 320 -13.31 -13.10 24.50
C GLY A 320 -12.47 -12.09 23.71
N ASN A 321 -12.87 -11.73 22.48
CA ASN A 321 -12.03 -10.95 21.60
C ASN A 321 -12.27 -9.44 21.68
N TRP A 322 -11.40 -8.74 22.41
CA TRP A 322 -11.42 -7.28 22.58
C TRP A 322 -11.17 -6.47 21.31
N SER A 323 -10.72 -7.10 20.21
CA SER A 323 -10.66 -6.46 18.90
C SER A 323 -12.01 -6.48 18.16
N LEU A 324 -13.00 -7.22 18.66
CA LEU A 324 -14.34 -7.39 18.07
C LEU A 324 -15.43 -6.80 18.98
N VAL A 325 -15.21 -5.57 19.42
CA VAL A 325 -16.22 -4.74 20.10
C VAL A 325 -16.84 -3.76 19.11
N TYR A 326 -18.12 -3.45 19.29
CA TYR A 326 -18.90 -2.70 18.32
C TYR A 326 -19.65 -1.54 18.96
N PRO A 327 -19.98 -0.49 18.19
CA PRO A 327 -20.86 0.57 18.67
C PRO A 327 -22.16 0.00 19.24
N GLY A 328 -22.53 0.46 20.43
CA GLY A 328 -23.66 -0.02 21.21
C GLY A 328 -23.30 -1.04 22.29
N ASP A 329 -22.11 -1.65 22.24
CA ASP A 329 -21.62 -2.53 23.32
C ASP A 329 -21.41 -1.69 24.60
N GLU A 330 -21.90 -2.20 25.74
CA GLU A 330 -21.88 -1.48 27.02
C GLU A 330 -20.86 -2.09 28.00
N PHE A 331 -19.92 -1.29 28.46
CA PHE A 331 -18.85 -1.69 29.38
C PHE A 331 -18.96 -0.99 30.72
N ARG A 332 -18.52 -1.67 31.78
CA ARG A 332 -18.27 -1.07 33.08
C ARG A 332 -17.04 -0.17 33.02
N VAL A 333 -17.14 1.04 33.55
CA VAL A 333 -16.08 2.06 33.54
C VAL A 333 -15.78 2.64 34.93
N ALA A 334 -16.54 2.24 35.96
CA ALA A 334 -16.27 2.46 37.38
C ALA A 334 -17.06 1.45 38.23
#